data_AF-A0A932YNJ1-F1
#
_entry.id   AF-A0A932YNJ1-F1
#
_cell.length_a   1.000
_cell.length_b   1.000
_cell.length_c   1.000
_cell.angle_alpha   90.00
_cell.angle_beta   90.00
_cell.angle_gamma   90.00
#
_symmetry.space_group_name_H-M   'P 1'
#
loop_
_entity.id
_entity.type
_entity.pdbx_description
1 polymer ?
#
loop_
_entity_poly.entity_id
_entity_poly.type
_entity_poly.pdbx_seq_one_letter_code
_entity_poly.pdbx_strand_id
1 'polypeptide(L)'
;MSDGPESVVPKEFLRQAKPLAESEKQGGSAIVSSVDEAKRELGAGNLKYPILVIPVGEGSVEKYHVVNSEEELADAVEEALPVSVGKRVHLVSRYPEKLESRSVAVRGMR
;
A
#
# COMPACT_ATOMS: atom_id res chain seq x y z
N MET A 1 -22.04 -50.52 10.87
CA MET A 1 -20.93 -50.14 9.97
C MET A 1 -21.43 -48.94 9.19
N SER A 2 -20.97 -47.74 9.51
CA SER A 2 -21.41 -46.50 8.87
C SER A 2 -20.30 -46.05 7.93
N ASP A 3 -20.48 -46.33 6.65
CA ASP A 3 -19.62 -45.89 5.56
C ASP A 3 -20.02 -44.44 5.24
N GLY A 4 -19.29 -43.48 5.79
CA GLY A 4 -19.43 -42.07 5.43
C GLY A 4 -18.80 -41.84 4.05
N PRO A 5 -19.33 -40.94 3.22
CA PRO A 5 -18.74 -40.70 1.91
C PRO A 5 -17.34 -40.10 2.07
N GLU A 6 -16.31 -40.90 1.77
CA GLU A 6 -14.96 -40.43 1.52
C GLU A 6 -15.02 -39.38 0.41
N SER A 7 -14.79 -38.13 0.77
CA SER A 7 -14.69 -37.02 -0.18
C SER A 7 -13.38 -37.20 -0.95
N VAL A 8 -13.44 -37.95 -2.05
CA VAL A 8 -12.33 -38.18 -2.97
C VAL A 8 -12.11 -36.89 -3.77
N VAL A 9 -11.41 -35.92 -3.17
CA VAL A 9 -10.92 -34.76 -3.91
C VAL A 9 -9.87 -35.28 -4.90
N PRO A 10 -10.09 -35.14 -6.22
CA PRO A 10 -9.12 -35.59 -7.21
C PRO A 10 -7.81 -34.82 -7.00
N LYS A 11 -6.66 -35.52 -7.00
CA LYS A 11 -5.34 -34.93 -6.74
C LYS A 11 -4.99 -33.75 -7.69
N GLU A 12 -5.64 -33.64 -8.84
CA GLU A 12 -5.48 -32.51 -9.77
C GLU A 12 -6.07 -31.20 -9.23
N PHE A 13 -7.00 -31.27 -8.27
CA PHE A 13 -7.58 -30.10 -7.57
C PHE A 13 -6.79 -29.68 -6.34
N LEU A 14 -5.79 -30.45 -5.92
CA LEU A 14 -4.72 -29.94 -5.06
C LEU A 14 -3.85 -29.03 -5.94
N ARG A 15 -4.41 -27.89 -6.35
CA ARG A 15 -3.62 -26.76 -6.82
C ARG A 15 -2.61 -26.54 -5.70
N GLN A 16 -1.36 -26.88 -5.97
CA GLN A 16 -0.23 -26.45 -5.19
C GLN A 16 -0.40 -24.94 -5.06
N ALA A 17 -0.92 -24.51 -3.91
CA ALA A 17 -0.70 -23.16 -3.44
C ALA A 17 0.82 -23.11 -3.28
N LYS A 18 1.51 -22.73 -4.36
CA LYS A 18 2.88 -22.26 -4.24
C LYS A 18 2.80 -21.22 -3.14
N PRO A 19 3.47 -21.39 -1.99
CA PRO A 19 3.61 -20.26 -1.09
C PRO A 19 4.20 -19.16 -1.97
N LEU A 20 3.50 -18.02 -2.08
CA LEU A 20 4.05 -16.88 -2.79
C LEU A 20 5.46 -16.70 -2.23
N ALA A 21 6.45 -16.77 -3.12
CA ALA A 21 7.84 -16.79 -2.73
C ALA A 21 8.07 -15.61 -1.79
N GLU A 22 8.78 -15.82 -0.68
CA GLU A 22 9.12 -14.77 0.29
C GLU A 22 9.81 -13.54 -0.36
N SER A 23 10.23 -13.65 -1.63
CA SER A 23 10.73 -12.56 -2.46
C SER A 23 9.68 -11.55 -2.94
N GLU A 24 8.36 -11.81 -2.82
CA GLU A 24 7.31 -10.82 -3.14
C GLU A 24 6.99 -9.86 -1.97
N LYS A 25 7.76 -9.88 -0.88
CA LYS A 25 7.68 -8.89 0.22
C LYS A 25 8.51 -7.62 -0.01
N GLN A 26 8.90 -7.29 -1.23
CA GLN A 26 9.80 -6.14 -1.48
C GLN A 26 9.04 -4.91 -1.97
N GLY A 27 8.03 -4.51 -1.21
CA GLY A 27 7.50 -3.15 -1.20
C GLY A 27 7.23 -2.80 0.25
N GLY A 28 8.06 -1.93 0.82
CA GLY A 28 7.88 -1.52 2.21
C GLY A 28 6.63 -0.67 2.34
N SER A 29 5.78 -0.98 3.30
CA SER A 29 4.58 -0.21 3.60
C SER A 29 4.53 0.14 5.08
N ALA A 30 4.15 1.37 5.41
CA ALA A 30 4.00 1.84 6.78
C ALA A 30 2.76 2.72 6.92
N ILE A 31 2.06 2.62 8.05
CA ILE A 31 0.99 3.56 8.39
C ILE A 31 1.54 4.52 9.43
N VAL A 32 1.49 5.81 9.11
CA VAL A 32 2.05 6.87 9.94
C VAL A 32 0.96 7.88 10.28
N SER A 33 1.12 8.55 11.42
CA SER A 33 0.18 9.57 11.89
C SER A 33 0.81 10.97 11.93
N SER A 34 2.08 11.09 11.52
CA SER A 34 2.87 12.32 11.59
C SER A 34 4.05 12.27 10.61
N VAL A 35 4.57 13.45 10.25
CA VAL A 35 5.79 13.59 9.41
C VAL A 35 7.01 12.95 10.08
N ASP A 36 7.15 13.10 11.40
CA ASP A 36 8.27 12.49 12.15
C ASP A 36 8.27 10.96 12.02
N GLU A 37 7.11 10.32 12.17
CA GLU A 37 6.97 8.87 11.95
C GLU A 37 7.33 8.47 10.52
N ALA A 38 6.90 9.25 9.51
CA ALA A 38 7.26 9.02 8.11
C ALA A 38 8.78 9.04 7.88
N LYS A 39 9.47 10.02 8.47
CA LYS A 39 10.93 10.14 8.40
C LYS A 39 11.64 9.02 9.15
N ARG A 40 11.09 8.57 10.28
CA ARG A 40 11.63 7.43 11.03
C ARG A 40 11.55 6.13 10.22
N GLU A 41 10.43 5.89 9.54
CA GLU A 41 10.27 4.71 8.68
C GLU A 41 11.20 4.74 7.46
N LEU A 42 11.44 5.94 6.90
CA LEU A 42 12.44 6.15 5.86
C LEU A 42 13.86 5.88 6.37
N GLY A 43 14.23 6.44 7.53
CA GLY A 43 15.54 6.25 8.15
C GLY A 43 15.82 4.82 8.62
N ALA A 44 14.78 4.05 8.96
CA ALA A 44 14.87 2.64 9.28
C ALA A 44 15.17 1.76 8.05
N GLY A 45 15.10 2.31 6.83
CA GLY A 45 15.27 1.56 5.59
C GLY A 45 14.06 0.70 5.21
N ASN A 46 12.94 0.88 5.91
CA ASN A 46 11.67 0.20 5.59
C ASN A 46 11.04 0.78 4.32
N LEU A 47 11.27 2.06 4.03
CA LEU A 47 10.75 2.74 2.85
C LEU A 47 11.88 3.19 1.94
N LYS A 48 11.64 3.14 0.62
CA LYS A 48 12.55 3.68 -0.40
C LYS A 48 11.76 4.50 -1.42
N TYR A 49 12.38 5.56 -1.92
CA TYR A 49 11.80 6.33 -3.01
C TYR A 49 11.75 5.52 -4.32
N PRO A 50 10.73 5.74 -5.17
CA PRO A 50 9.55 6.59 -4.95
C PRO A 50 8.56 6.01 -3.93
N ILE A 51 7.93 6.88 -3.12
CA ILE A 51 6.94 6.50 -2.09
C ILE A 51 5.56 7.03 -2.49
N LEU A 52 4.53 6.20 -2.41
CA LEU A 52 3.14 6.62 -2.46
C LEU A 52 2.67 7.01 -1.07
N VAL A 53 2.09 8.21 -0.97
CA VAL A 53 1.45 8.75 0.22
C VAL A 53 -0.05 8.68 -0.02
N ILE A 54 -0.74 7.81 0.73
CA ILE A 54 -2.16 7.52 0.57
C ILE A 54 -2.86 7.85 1.89
N PRO A 55 -3.70 8.90 1.98
CA PRO A 55 -4.50 9.16 3.17
C PRO A 55 -5.41 7.95 3.43
N VAL A 56 -5.57 7.56 4.69
CA VAL A 56 -6.46 6.45 5.06
C VAL A 56 -7.87 7.00 5.23
N GLY A 57 -8.87 6.47 4.53
CA GLY A 57 -10.25 6.94 4.63
C GLY A 57 -11.16 6.43 3.51
N GLU A 58 -12.47 6.60 3.70
CA GLU A 58 -13.47 6.26 2.69
C GLU A 58 -13.45 7.32 1.57
N GLY A 59 -13.17 6.91 0.33
CA GLY A 59 -12.94 7.83 -0.81
C GLY A 59 -11.49 8.26 -1.04
N SER A 60 -10.53 7.78 -0.23
CA SER A 60 -9.13 8.24 -0.28
C SER A 60 -8.29 7.68 -1.43
N VAL A 61 -8.81 6.74 -2.22
CA VAL A 61 -8.14 6.22 -3.42
C VAL A 61 -7.97 7.26 -4.52
N GLU A 62 -8.69 8.39 -4.46
CA GLU A 62 -8.59 9.45 -5.49
C GLU A 62 -7.48 10.48 -5.23
N LYS A 63 -6.87 10.50 -4.02
CA LYS A 63 -5.82 11.47 -3.67
C LYS A 63 -4.61 10.76 -3.10
N TYR A 64 -3.73 10.27 -3.97
CA TYR A 64 -2.41 9.81 -3.58
C TYR A 64 -1.34 10.72 -4.17
N HIS A 65 -0.25 10.88 -3.44
CA HIS A 65 0.91 11.65 -3.87
C HIS A 65 2.08 10.68 -4.06
N VAL A 66 2.81 10.80 -5.16
CA VAL A 66 4.07 10.08 -5.34
C VAL A 66 5.19 11.06 -5.02
N VAL A 67 6.03 10.70 -4.07
CA VAL A 67 7.14 11.53 -3.60
C VAL A 67 8.46 10.85 -3.94
N ASN A 68 9.45 11.64 -4.34
CA ASN A 68 10.77 11.14 -4.76
C ASN A 68 11.90 11.64 -3.85
N SER A 69 11.56 12.49 -2.88
CA SER A 69 12.50 13.14 -1.97
C SER A 69 11.91 13.29 -0.56
N GLU A 70 12.77 13.61 0.42
CA GLU A 70 12.35 13.81 1.80
C GLU A 70 11.50 15.07 1.99
N GLU A 71 11.82 16.13 1.25
CA GLU A 71 11.04 17.38 1.25
C GLU A 71 9.62 17.11 0.76
N GLU A 72 9.47 16.48 -0.42
CA GLU A 72 8.16 16.10 -0.96
C GLU A 72 7.37 15.17 -0.03
N LEU A 73 8.04 14.27 0.70
CA LEU A 73 7.40 13.38 1.66
C LEU A 73 6.77 14.16 2.82
N ALA A 74 7.45 15.18 3.34
CA ALA A 74 6.94 16.01 4.42
C ALA A 74 5.69 16.76 3.96
N ASP A 75 5.79 17.49 2.85
CA ASP A 75 4.67 18.24 2.27
C ASP A 75 3.45 17.32 2.00
N ALA A 76 3.67 16.19 1.32
CA ALA A 76 2.58 15.27 0.99
C ALA A 76 1.90 14.66 2.22
N VAL A 77 2.65 14.38 3.30
CA VAL A 77 2.07 13.87 4.55
C VAL A 77 1.28 14.97 5.27
N GLU A 78 1.79 16.20 5.30
CA GLU A 78 1.06 17.35 5.88
C GLU A 78 -0.23 17.65 5.13
N GLU A 79 -0.24 17.51 3.80
CA GLU A 79 -1.45 17.64 2.98
C GLU A 79 -2.43 16.47 3.13
N ALA A 80 -1.92 15.24 3.31
CA ALA A 80 -2.74 14.03 3.40
C ALA A 80 -3.39 13.83 4.78
N LEU A 81 -2.73 14.22 5.87
CA LEU A 81 -3.25 14.08 7.24
C LEU A 81 -4.63 14.73 7.47
N PRO A 82 -4.91 15.99 7.08
CA PRO A 82 -6.20 16.63 7.35
C PRO A 82 -7.37 16.02 6.57
N VAL A 83 -7.10 15.38 5.43
CA VAL A 83 -8.13 14.70 4.61
C VAL A 83 -8.29 13.22 4.98
N SER A 84 -7.39 12.68 5.82
CA SER A 84 -7.46 11.29 6.28
C SER A 84 -8.39 11.10 7.47
N VAL A 85 -9.10 9.98 7.47
CA VAL A 85 -9.89 9.51 8.61
C VAL A 85 -8.95 9.04 9.72
N GLY A 86 -9.05 9.71 10.87
CA GLY A 86 -8.25 9.36 12.04
C GLY A 86 -6.79 9.83 11.98
N LYS A 87 -6.45 10.78 11.09
CA LYS A 87 -5.10 11.36 10.93
C LYS A 87 -4.05 10.28 10.64
N ARG A 88 -4.32 9.39 9.70
CA ARG A 88 -3.42 8.29 9.32
C ARG A 88 -3.17 8.31 7.83
N VAL A 89 -1.92 8.07 7.46
CA VAL A 89 -1.45 8.04 6.10
C VAL A 89 -0.70 6.75 5.87
N HIS A 90 -1.02 6.07 4.79
CA HIS A 90 -0.36 4.85 4.35
C HIS A 90 0.73 5.22 3.35
N LEU A 91 1.97 4.95 3.74
CA LEU A 91 3.16 5.07 2.91
C LEU A 91 3.43 3.74 2.24
N VAL A 92 3.60 3.74 0.93
CA VAL A 92 3.89 2.53 0.15
C VAL A 92 5.07 2.80 -0.76
N SER A 93 6.19 2.14 -0.51
CA SER A 93 7.31 2.07 -1.44
C SER A 93 7.12 0.88 -2.37
N ARG A 94 7.17 1.10 -3.69
CA ARG A 94 7.29 0.01 -4.67
C ARG A 94 8.62 0.13 -5.40
N TYR A 95 9.38 -0.95 -5.40
CA TYR A 95 10.62 -1.08 -6.17
C TYR A 95 10.51 -2.34 -7.04
N PRO A 96 10.87 -2.32 -8.35
CA PRO A 96 11.08 -1.21 -9.27
C PRO A 96 10.00 -1.22 -10.37
N GLU A 97 8.78 -0.81 -10.07
CA GLU A 97 7.80 -0.48 -11.09
C GLU A 97 7.66 1.04 -11.07
N LYS A 98 7.97 1.71 -12.19
CA LYS A 98 7.88 3.18 -12.31
C LYS A 98 6.51 3.66 -11.83
N LEU A 99 6.48 4.35 -10.70
CA LEU A 99 5.27 5.00 -10.20
C LEU A 99 5.16 6.37 -10.88
N GLU A 100 4.36 6.45 -11.94
CA GLU A 100 4.01 7.74 -12.57
C GLU A 100 2.85 8.38 -11.78
N SER A 101 3.06 9.59 -11.27
CA SER A 101 2.01 10.39 -10.62
C SER A 101 0.84 10.62 -11.58
N ARG A 102 -0.34 10.06 -11.31
CA ARG A 102 -1.57 10.39 -12.02
C ARG A 102 -2.55 11.10 -11.10
N SER A 103 -2.55 12.43 -11.17
CA SER A 103 -3.62 13.27 -10.63
C SER A 103 -4.84 13.13 -11.55
N VAL A 104 -5.75 12.20 -11.26
CA VAL A 104 -6.99 12.07 -12.04
C VAL A 104 -7.99 13.12 -11.53
N ALA A 105 -8.02 14.28 -12.18
CA ALA A 105 -9.11 15.24 -11.97
C ALA A 105 -10.39 14.64 -12.56
N VAL A 106 -11.26 14.07 -11.72
CA VAL A 106 -12.59 13.64 -12.13
C VAL A 106 -13.42 14.90 -12.39
N ARG A 107 -13.43 15.32 -13.65
CA ARG A 107 -14.24 16.43 -14.13
C ARG A 107 -15.71 15.99 -14.00
N GLY A 108 -16.42 16.62 -13.07
CA GLY A 108 -17.79 16.30 -12.73
C GLY A 108 -18.73 16.25 -13.93
N MET A 109 -19.62 15.26 -13.92
CA MET A 109 -20.88 15.28 -14.66
C MET A 109 -22.00 15.52 -13.66
N ARG A 110 -22.56 16.72 -13.69
CA ARG A 110 -23.94 17.02 -13.32
C ARG A 110 -24.57 17.80 -14.46
#